data_AF-A0A3D1G064-F1
#
_entry.id   AF-A0A3D1G064-F1
#
_cell.length_a   1.000
_cell.length_b   1.000
_cell.length_c   1.000
_cell.angle_alpha   90.00
_cell.angle_beta   90.00
_cell.angle_gamma   90.00
#
_symmetry.space_group_name_H-M   'P 1'
#
loop_
_entity.id
_entity.type
_entity.pdbx_description
1 polymer ?
#
loop_
_entity_poly.entity_id
_entity_poly.type
_entity_poly.pdbx_seq_one_letter_code
_entity_poly.pdbx_strand_id
1 'polypeptide(L)'
;KYQVTLDTLLVDAPDKDGELEYAVLGAGITVKTMDDSTYKVMPVYVVEGNEVKHMDTEIKELGLKFRFDRINYETNRPVIVASEHKEEEVPFILVKAVVFPWINLLWIGSILMALGTVIAVVQRLKRA
;
A
#
# COMPACT_ATOMS: atom_id res chain seq x y z
N LYS A 1 -8.41 17.91 8.44
CA LYS A 1 -7.13 18.59 8.73
C LYS A 1 -6.84 18.31 10.21
N TYR A 2 -5.84 17.49 10.52
CA TYR A 2 -5.60 16.93 11.86
C TYR A 2 -4.50 17.70 12.59
N GLN A 3 -4.56 17.78 13.93
CA GLN A 3 -3.47 18.28 14.76
C GLN A 3 -2.81 17.10 15.48
N VAL A 4 -1.51 16.92 15.26
CA VAL A 4 -0.71 15.85 15.88
C VAL A 4 0.21 16.47 16.93
N THR A 5 0.12 15.99 18.17
CA THR A 5 0.98 16.44 19.28
C THR A 5 1.68 15.22 19.89
N LEU A 6 2.97 15.36 20.18
CA LEU A 6 3.71 14.40 20.99
C LEU A 6 3.60 14.81 22.45
N ASP A 7 2.96 13.97 23.26
CA ASP A 7 2.61 14.31 24.65
C ASP A 7 3.64 13.74 25.64
N THR A 8 4.18 12.56 25.39
CA THR A 8 5.06 11.89 26.36
C THR A 8 6.03 10.96 25.65
N LEU A 9 7.26 10.90 26.14
CA LEU A 9 8.23 9.87 25.75
C LEU A 9 8.50 9.02 27.00
N LEU A 10 8.12 7.75 26.95
CA LEU A 10 8.46 6.76 27.99
C LEU A 10 9.75 6.06 27.60
N VAL A 11 10.66 5.96 28.54
CA VAL A 11 11.93 5.23 28.41
C VAL A 11 11.99 4.24 29.57
N ASP A 12 12.05 2.96 29.24
CA ASP A 12 12.31 1.91 30.20
C ASP A 12 13.60 1.21 29.78
N ALA A 13 14.66 1.47 30.53
CA ALA A 13 15.98 0.90 30.33
C ALA A 13 16.48 0.43 31.70
N PRO A 14 16.24 -0.84 32.07
CA PRO A 14 16.71 -1.35 33.35
C PRO A 14 18.24 -1.45 33.32
N ASP A 15 18.88 -0.57 34.07
CA ASP A 15 20.32 -0.62 34.31
C ASP A 15 20.60 -1.60 35.46
N LYS A 16 21.04 -2.81 35.12
CA LYS A 16 21.68 -3.72 36.07
C LYS A 16 23.11 -3.95 35.60
N ASP A 17 24.07 -3.46 36.40
CA ASP A 17 25.50 -3.74 36.26
C ASP A 17 26.15 -3.34 34.91
N GLY A 18 25.74 -2.22 34.31
CA GLY A 18 26.54 -1.55 33.28
C GLY A 18 26.52 -2.17 31.89
N GLU A 19 25.71 -3.21 31.66
CA GLU A 19 25.32 -3.67 30.32
C GLU A 19 23.83 -3.36 30.11
N LEU A 20 23.53 -2.50 29.15
CA LEU A 20 22.15 -2.25 28.70
C LEU A 20 21.66 -3.52 27.98
N GLU A 21 21.03 -4.44 28.71
CA GLU A 21 20.47 -5.68 28.15
C GLU A 21 19.37 -5.35 27.12
N TYR A 22 18.48 -4.41 27.46
CA TYR A 22 17.48 -3.87 26.55
C TYR A 22 17.03 -2.45 26.94
N ALA A 23 16.59 -1.67 25.95
CA ALA A 23 15.98 -0.36 26.11
C ALA A 23 14.66 -0.29 25.33
N VAL A 24 13.58 0.08 26.01
CA VAL A 24 12.25 0.25 25.43
C VAL A 24 11.90 1.73 25.44
N LEU A 25 11.55 2.27 24.27
CA LEU A 25 11.15 3.65 24.09
C LEU A 25 9.75 3.70 23.51
N GLY A 26 8.81 4.30 24.22
CA GLY A 26 7.46 4.54 23.73
C GLY A 26 7.22 6.02 23.51
N ALA A 27 6.69 6.41 22.35
CA ALA A 27 6.27 7.80 22.11
C ALA A 27 4.75 7.90 22.18
N GLY A 28 4.20 8.52 23.22
CA GLY A 28 2.79 8.85 23.33
C GLY A 28 2.42 10.02 22.42
N ILE A 29 1.59 9.75 21.42
CA ILE A 29 1.15 10.72 20.41
C ILE A 29 -0.37 10.86 20.52
N THR A 30 -0.83 12.09 20.59
CA THR A 30 -2.25 12.43 20.56
C THR A 30 -2.60 13.13 19.26
N VAL A 31 -3.58 12.59 18.55
CA VAL A 31 -4.13 13.14 17.30
C VAL A 31 -5.52 13.68 17.60
N LYS A 32 -5.72 14.98 17.35
CA LYS A 32 -7.04 15.63 17.45
C LYS A 32 -7.59 15.92 16.05
N THR A 33 -8.82 15.49 15.83
CA THR A 33 -9.61 15.80 14.62
C THR A 33 -10.50 17.01 14.86
N MET A 34 -10.94 17.68 13.79
CA MET A 34 -11.87 18.83 13.88
C MET A 34 -13.24 18.45 14.46
N ASP A 35 -13.59 17.16 14.42
CA ASP A 35 -14.84 16.61 14.96
C ASP A 35 -14.76 16.27 16.46
N ASP A 36 -13.80 16.86 17.19
CA ASP A 36 -13.51 16.66 18.62
C ASP A 36 -13.09 15.23 19.03
N SER A 37 -13.00 14.30 18.07
CA SER A 37 -12.42 12.97 18.29
C SER A 37 -10.92 13.06 18.59
N THR A 38 -10.52 12.49 19.72
CA THR A 38 -9.12 12.43 20.18
C THR A 38 -8.63 10.98 20.15
N TYR A 39 -7.58 10.72 19.38
CA TYR A 39 -6.96 9.41 19.27
C TYR A 39 -5.59 9.42 19.92
N LYS A 40 -5.32 8.45 20.78
CA LYS A 40 -4.02 8.27 21.42
C LYS A 40 -3.35 7.03 20.88
N VAL A 41 -2.12 7.17 20.40
CA VAL A 41 -1.30 6.08 19.88
C VAL A 41 0.08 6.10 20.50
N MET A 42 0.68 4.93 20.59
CA MET A 42 1.98 4.77 21.23
C MET A 42 2.86 3.79 20.45
N PRO A 43 3.52 4.24 19.36
CA PRO A 43 4.55 3.43 18.74
C PRO A 43 5.70 3.17 19.73
N VAL A 44 6.19 1.94 19.72
CA VAL A 44 7.26 1.46 20.61
C VAL A 44 8.48 1.07 19.80
N TYR A 45 9.65 1.47 20.28
CA TYR A 45 10.96 1.18 19.73
C TYR A 45 11.75 0.43 20.80
N VAL A 46 12.14 -0.82 20.50
CA VAL A 46 12.87 -1.69 21.41
C VAL A 46 14.27 -1.92 20.83
N VAL A 47 15.28 -1.72 21.67
CA VAL A 47 16.68 -2.06 21.38
C VAL A 47 17.09 -3.16 22.35
N GLU A 48 17.51 -4.31 21.84
CA GLU A 48 17.98 -5.43 22.65
C GLU A 48 19.35 -5.84 22.10
N GLY A 49 20.42 -5.48 22.82
CA GLY A 49 21.80 -5.60 22.34
C GLY A 49 22.05 -4.88 21.00
N ASN A 50 22.18 -5.65 19.91
CA ASN A 50 22.41 -5.13 18.54
C ASN A 50 21.19 -5.29 17.62
N GLU A 51 20.08 -5.82 18.14
CA GLU A 51 18.82 -5.95 17.40
C GLU A 51 17.86 -4.80 17.74
N VAL A 52 17.22 -4.26 16.71
CA VAL A 52 16.25 -3.18 16.83
C VAL A 52 14.89 -3.67 16.34
N LYS A 53 13.87 -3.50 17.16
CA LYS A 53 12.50 -3.89 16.85
C LYS A 53 11.57 -2.69 16.96
N HIS A 54 10.73 -2.52 15.95
CA HIS A 54 9.74 -1.44 15.89
C HIS A 54 8.34 -2.02 16.00
N MET A 55 7.53 -1.44 16.88
CA MET A 55 6.09 -1.71 16.98
C MET A 55 5.35 -0.47 16.49
N ASP A 56 4.91 -0.54 15.23
CA ASP A 56 4.10 0.50 14.61
C ASP A 56 2.70 0.52 15.24
N THR A 57 2.10 1.71 15.32
CA THR A 57 0.69 1.86 15.72
C THR A 57 -0.08 2.51 14.57
N GLU A 58 -1.30 2.03 14.33
CA GLU A 58 -2.17 2.53 13.27
C GLU A 58 -3.52 2.95 13.85
N ILE A 59 -4.00 4.12 13.45
CA ILE A 59 -5.35 4.62 13.69
C ILE A 59 -6.18 4.28 12.44
N LYS A 60 -6.83 3.11 12.46
CA LYS A 60 -7.64 2.64 11.32
C LYS A 60 -8.73 3.62 10.90
N GLU A 61 -9.33 4.33 11.87
CA GLU A 61 -10.39 5.31 11.62
C GLU A 61 -9.92 6.56 10.85
N LEU A 62 -8.61 6.86 10.91
CA LEU A 62 -8.01 7.98 10.20
C LEU A 62 -7.08 7.54 9.06
N GLY A 63 -6.86 6.23 8.88
CA GLY A 63 -5.83 5.69 7.99
C GLY A 63 -4.41 6.16 8.35
N LEU A 64 -4.16 6.61 9.57
CA LEU A 64 -2.86 7.17 9.97
C LEU A 64 -2.01 6.11 10.64
N LYS A 65 -0.81 5.87 10.11
CA LYS A 65 0.19 4.99 10.68
C LYS A 65 1.34 5.77 11.29
N PHE A 66 1.70 5.46 12.53
CA PHE A 66 2.81 6.05 13.24
C PHE A 66 3.88 5.00 13.53
N ARG A 67 5.12 5.31 13.16
CA ARG A 67 6.30 4.48 13.39
C ARG A 67 7.35 5.28 14.14
N PHE A 68 7.89 4.71 15.21
CA PHE A 68 9.11 5.20 15.84
C PHE A 68 10.29 4.62 15.05
N ASP A 69 10.96 5.47 14.26
CA ASP A 69 11.99 5.05 13.30
C ASP A 69 13.36 4.91 13.96
N ARG A 70 13.86 5.95 14.63
CA ARG A 70 15.19 5.92 15.26
C ARG A 70 15.37 7.06 16.25
N ILE A 71 16.37 6.96 17.11
CA ILE A 71 16.90 8.15 17.78
C ILE A 71 18.06 8.68 16.95
N ASN A 72 18.02 9.97 16.63
CA ASN A 72 19.18 10.63 16.07
C ASN A 72 20.14 11.00 17.21
N TYR A 73 21.27 10.28 17.30
CA TYR A 73 22.29 10.46 18.34
C TYR A 73 23.05 11.79 18.25
N GLU A 74 23.08 12.45 17.09
CA GLU A 74 23.73 13.75 16.92
C GLU A 74 22.87 14.89 17.47
N THR A 75 21.56 14.77 17.34
CA THR A 75 20.59 15.78 17.78
C THR A 75 19.90 15.43 19.09
N ASN A 76 20.10 14.20 19.60
CA ASN A 76 19.40 13.60 20.74
C ASN A 76 17.87 13.71 20.62
N ARG A 77 17.34 13.59 19.40
CA ARG A 77 15.89 13.68 19.14
C ARG A 77 15.35 12.37 18.59
N PRO A 78 14.18 11.92 19.08
CA PRO A 78 13.47 10.79 18.48
C PRO A 78 12.93 11.20 17.10
N VAL A 79 13.11 10.32 16.12
CA VAL A 79 12.56 10.44 14.78
C VAL A 79 11.31 9.57 14.70
N ILE A 80 10.16 10.22 14.54
CA ILE A 80 8.87 9.56 14.40
C ILE A 80 8.36 9.85 13.00
N VAL A 81 8.01 8.80 12.28
CA VAL A 81 7.47 8.87 10.93
C VAL A 81 5.96 8.64 11.02
N ALA A 82 5.20 9.63 10.54
CA ALA A 82 3.76 9.50 10.32
C ALA A 82 3.53 9.27 8.83
N SER A 83 2.77 8.22 8.49
CA SER A 83 2.39 7.89 7.13
C SER A 83 0.89 7.77 7.05
N GLU A 84 0.27 8.49 6.13
CA GLU A 84 -1.13 8.33 5.81
C GLU A 84 -1.26 7.16 4.85
N HIS A 85 -1.94 6.10 5.29
CA HIS A 85 -2.39 5.01 4.45
C HIS A 85 -3.52 5.54 3.56
N LYS A 86 -3.15 6.26 2.51
CA LYS A 86 -4.04 6.49 1.39
C LYS A 86 -4.26 5.10 0.79
N GLU A 87 -5.46 4.52 0.97
CA GLU A 87 -5.85 3.27 0.31
C GLU A 87 -5.28 3.30 -1.09
N GLU A 88 -4.38 2.35 -1.38
CA GLU A 88 -3.79 2.22 -2.70
C GLU A 88 -4.96 2.17 -3.67
N GLU A 89 -5.09 3.20 -4.51
CA GLU A 89 -6.15 3.29 -5.51
C GLU A 89 -6.10 1.97 -6.28
N VAL A 90 -7.08 1.10 -6.01
CA VAL A 90 -7.15 -0.26 -6.54
C VAL A 90 -6.79 -0.16 -8.02
N PRO A 91 -5.76 -0.89 -8.50
CA PRO A 91 -5.25 -0.70 -9.85
C PRO A 91 -6.39 -1.02 -10.82
N PHE A 92 -7.08 0.02 -11.27
CA PHE A 92 -8.22 -0.12 -12.15
C PHE A 92 -7.65 -0.49 -13.51
N ILE A 93 -7.88 -1.73 -13.92
CA ILE A 93 -7.51 -2.18 -15.26
C ILE A 93 -8.45 -1.46 -16.22
N LEU A 94 -7.93 -0.44 -16.89
CA LEU A 94 -8.62 0.23 -17.99
C LEU A 94 -8.77 -0.76 -19.14
N VAL A 95 -9.90 -1.46 -19.20
CA VAL A 95 -10.25 -2.32 -20.33
C VAL A 95 -10.64 -1.41 -21.50
N LYS A 96 -9.68 -1.13 -22.36
CA LYS A 96 -9.91 -0.40 -23.60
C LYS A 96 -10.54 -1.33 -24.64
N ALA A 97 -11.84 -1.17 -24.89
CA ALA A 97 -12.49 -1.78 -26.04
C ALA A 97 -12.11 -1.00 -27.31
N VAL A 98 -11.26 -1.57 -28.16
CA VAL A 98 -10.91 -0.98 -29.46
C VAL A 98 -11.92 -1.46 -30.50
N VAL A 99 -12.80 -0.58 -30.96
CA VAL A 99 -13.67 -0.85 -32.10
C VAL A 99 -12.84 -0.70 -33.38
N PHE A 100 -12.62 -1.81 -34.10
CA PHE A 100 -11.85 -1.77 -35.34
C PHE A 100 -12.64 -1.04 -36.45
N PRO A 101 -12.11 0.05 -37.02
CA PRO A 101 -12.85 0.88 -37.99
C PRO A 101 -13.16 0.17 -39.32
N TRP A 102 -12.45 -0.92 -39.64
CA TRP A 102 -12.58 -1.66 -40.90
C TRP A 102 -13.17 -3.07 -40.75
N ILE A 103 -13.96 -3.32 -39.70
CA ILE A 103 -14.54 -4.64 -39.44
C ILE A 103 -15.35 -5.18 -40.64
N ASN A 104 -16.03 -4.30 -41.37
CA ASN A 104 -16.83 -4.65 -42.55
C ASN A 104 -16.00 -5.27 -43.68
N LEU A 105 -14.73 -4.87 -43.84
CA LEU A 105 -13.83 -5.44 -44.86
C LEU A 105 -13.46 -6.89 -44.50
N LEU A 106 -13.25 -7.16 -43.20
CA LEU A 106 -12.99 -8.50 -42.69
C LEU A 106 -14.20 -9.42 -42.91
N TRP A 107 -15.42 -8.91 -42.68
CA TRP A 107 -16.65 -9.65 -42.96
C TRP A 107 -16.79 -10.01 -44.44
N ILE A 108 -16.54 -9.06 -45.34
CA ILE A 108 -16.58 -9.33 -46.79
C ILE A 108 -15.57 -10.41 -47.17
N GLY A 109 -14.33 -10.33 -46.67
CA GLY A 109 -13.30 -11.34 -46.92
C GLY A 109 -13.71 -12.74 -46.42
N SER A 110 -14.24 -12.82 -45.20
CA SER A 110 -14.72 -14.07 -44.60
C SER A 110 -15.87 -14.69 -45.41
N ILE A 111 -16.86 -13.89 -45.81
CA ILE A 111 -17.99 -14.34 -46.64
C ILE A 111 -17.51 -14.84 -48.00
N LEU A 112 -16.57 -14.14 -48.63
CA LEU A 112 -16.04 -14.50 -49.94
C LEU A 112 -15.27 -15.82 -49.89
N MET A 113 -14.48 -16.03 -48.84
CA MET A 113 -13.79 -17.31 -48.58
C MET A 113 -14.77 -18.46 -48.37
N ALA A 114 -15.84 -18.24 -47.59
CA ALA A 114 -16.87 -19.24 -47.35
C ALA A 114 -17.57 -19.64 -48.66
N LEU A 115 -17.99 -18.66 -49.47
CA LEU A 115 -18.61 -18.90 -50.78
C LEU A 115 -17.68 -19.66 -51.73
N GLY A 116 -16.42 -19.24 -51.84
CA GLY A 116 -15.44 -19.91 -52.69
C GLY A 116 -15.22 -21.37 -52.26
N THR A 117 -15.18 -21.61 -50.95
CA THR A 117 -15.07 -22.96 -50.39
C THR A 117 -16.29 -23.82 -50.72
N VAL A 118 -17.51 -23.29 -50.56
CA VAL A 118 -18.75 -24.02 -50.90
C VAL A 118 -18.78 -24.36 -52.39
N ILE A 119 -18.44 -23.42 -53.27
CA ILE A 119 -18.40 -23.66 -54.72
C ILE A 119 -17.38 -24.74 -55.06
N ALA A 120 -16.18 -24.68 -54.47
CA ALA A 120 -15.14 -25.69 -54.69
C ALA A 120 -15.57 -27.09 -54.23
N VAL A 121 -16.24 -27.21 -53.07
CA VAL A 121 -16.77 -28.47 -52.56
C VAL A 121 -17.88 -29.01 -53.47
N VAL A 122 -18.83 -28.17 -53.89
CA VAL A 122 -19.92 -28.59 -54.78
C VAL A 122 -19.40 -29.01 -56.16
N GLN A 123 -18.43 -28.27 -56.72
CA GLN A 123 -17.79 -28.65 -57.98
C GLN A 123 -17.06 -29.98 -57.86
N ARG A 124 -16.36 -30.23 -56.73
CA ARG A 124 -15.70 -31.51 -56.48
C ARG A 124 -16.69 -32.67 -56.40
N LEU A 125 -17.82 -32.49 -55.73
CA LEU A 125 -18.86 -33.52 -55.61
C LEU A 125 -19.61 -33.79 -56.92
N LYS A 126 -19.74 -32.80 -57.80
CA LYS A 126 -20.32 -33.00 -59.15
C LYS A 126 -19.36 -33.65 -60.15
N ARG A 127 -18.05 -33.57 -59.89
CA ARG A 127 -17.00 -34.05 -60.80
C ARG A 127 -16.40 -35.40 -60.36
N ALA A 128 -16.75 -35.85 -59.15
CA ALA A 128 -16.56 -37.21 -58.65
C ALA A 128 -17.80 -38.05 -58.98
#